data_AF-A0A9N9AS51-F1
#
_entry.id   AF-A0A9N9AS51-F1
#
_cell.length_a   1.000
_cell.length_b   1.000
_cell.length_c   1.000
_cell.angle_alpha   90.00
_cell.angle_beta   90.00
_cell.angle_gamma   90.00
#
_symmetry.space_group_name_H-M   'P 1'
#
loop_
_entity.id
_entity.type
_entity.pdbx_description
1 polymer ?
#
loop_
_entity_poly.entity_id
_entity_poly.type
_entity_poly.pdbx_seq_one_letter_code
_entity_poly.pdbx_strand_id
1 'polypeptide(L)'
;MPKLKLNEHFRWLIVEKTLEGVSCRKIARQLNICKSSVSKVFLYFKKYGCVENLSLQVGRSRIFKADDMKYLESLLKEKVDWYIWELQSEMELWLDRHISYAIIWRAINRLGYTHKQQYRLEFIVHMSQYSATQLVFSDEAAYDRRTLSRCYGWDFRGKQGALCLNSLLAYAIQEGPMNEDPNSFSTMPLGSESPPVALKDKVVTGFAVGIGTCAEKSGAAG
;
A
#
# COMPACT_ATOMS: atom_id res chain seq x y z
N MET A 1 -33.58 4.46 -23.54
CA MET A 1 -34.13 4.98 -22.28
C MET A 1 -33.05 4.92 -21.21
N PRO A 2 -32.45 6.05 -20.81
CA PRO A 2 -31.46 6.06 -19.74
C PRO A 2 -32.08 5.50 -18.45
N LYS A 3 -31.36 4.60 -17.76
CA LYS A 3 -31.78 4.10 -16.45
C LYS A 3 -31.61 5.24 -15.44
N LEU A 4 -32.65 6.06 -15.28
CA LEU A 4 -32.70 7.05 -14.22
C LEU A 4 -32.58 6.31 -12.88
N LYS A 5 -31.51 6.60 -12.16
CA LYS A 5 -31.31 6.09 -10.80
C LYS A 5 -32.36 6.77 -9.92
N LEU A 6 -33.44 6.06 -9.64
CA LEU A 6 -34.49 6.51 -8.73
C LEU A 6 -33.88 6.86 -7.38
N ASN A 7 -34.02 8.13 -6.98
CA ASN A 7 -33.58 8.63 -5.69
C ASN A 7 -34.26 7.83 -4.57
N GLU A 8 -33.56 7.63 -3.46
CA GLU A 8 -34.02 6.86 -2.31
C GLU A 8 -35.35 7.40 -1.77
N HIS A 9 -35.47 8.73 -1.68
CA HIS A 9 -36.69 9.40 -1.23
C HIS A 9 -37.93 9.00 -2.06
N PHE A 10 -37.81 8.97 -3.40
CA PHE A 10 -38.92 8.57 -4.26
C PHE A 10 -39.33 7.11 -4.05
N ARG A 11 -38.39 6.25 -3.66
CA ARG A 11 -38.70 4.84 -3.41
C ARG A 11 -39.40 4.64 -2.08
N TRP A 12 -39.02 5.37 -1.04
CA TRP A 12 -39.74 5.38 0.24
C TRP A 12 -41.16 5.92 0.06
N LEU A 13 -41.31 7.00 -0.69
CA LEU A 13 -42.62 7.58 -1.02
C LEU A 13 -43.51 6.59 -1.80
N ILE A 14 -42.92 5.78 -2.70
CA ILE A 14 -43.63 4.68 -3.37
C ILE A 14 -44.13 3.66 -2.35
N VAL A 15 -43.29 3.25 -1.39
CA VAL A 15 -43.66 2.25 -0.38
C VAL A 15 -44.78 2.78 0.51
N GLU A 16 -44.62 3.99 1.05
CA GLU A 16 -45.62 4.66 1.89
C GLU A 16 -46.98 4.74 1.20
N LYS A 17 -47.03 5.29 -0.02
CA LYS A 17 -48.28 5.43 -0.80
C LYS A 17 -48.91 4.07 -1.15
N THR A 18 -48.10 3.02 -1.32
CA THR A 18 -48.63 1.69 -1.58
C THR A 18 -49.21 1.05 -0.31
N LEU A 19 -48.63 1.33 0.86
CA LEU A 19 -49.16 0.90 2.17
C LEU A 19 -50.47 1.64 2.52
N GLU A 20 -50.60 2.90 2.12
CA GLU A 20 -51.87 3.66 2.19
C GLU A 20 -52.98 3.10 1.26
N GLY A 21 -52.69 2.07 0.46
CA GLY A 21 -53.66 1.44 -0.44
C GLY A 21 -53.83 2.14 -1.79
N VAL A 22 -52.94 3.10 -2.14
CA VAL A 22 -53.00 3.79 -3.42
C VAL A 22 -52.54 2.86 -4.54
N SER A 23 -53.33 2.76 -5.62
CA SER A 23 -52.95 1.92 -6.77
C SER A 23 -51.63 2.36 -7.42
N CYS A 24 -50.79 1.39 -7.83
CA CYS A 24 -49.50 1.66 -8.48
C CYS A 24 -49.62 2.57 -9.72
N ARG A 25 -50.78 2.54 -10.39
CA ARG A 25 -51.07 3.36 -11.59
C ARG A 25 -51.32 4.84 -11.24
N LYS A 26 -51.80 5.12 -10.04
CA LYS A 26 -52.00 6.49 -9.52
C LYS A 26 -50.67 7.07 -9.01
N ILE A 27 -49.89 6.26 -8.28
CA ILE A 27 -48.53 6.60 -7.84
C ILE A 27 -47.62 6.92 -9.03
N ALA A 28 -47.63 6.07 -10.06
CA ALA A 28 -46.88 6.27 -11.30
C ALA A 28 -47.16 7.64 -11.96
N ARG A 29 -48.44 8.04 -12.00
CA ARG A 29 -48.85 9.33 -12.56
C ARG A 29 -48.43 10.51 -11.69
N GLN A 30 -48.56 10.38 -10.37
CA GLN A 30 -48.19 11.43 -9.41
C GLN A 30 -46.68 11.70 -9.38
N LEU A 31 -45.87 10.64 -9.43
CA LEU A 31 -44.41 10.74 -9.36
C LEU A 31 -43.74 10.83 -10.73
N ASN A 32 -44.51 10.78 -11.82
CA ASN A 32 -44.03 10.72 -13.19
C ASN A 32 -43.00 9.58 -13.43
N ILE A 33 -43.29 8.40 -12.85
CA ILE A 33 -42.46 7.19 -12.94
C ILE A 33 -43.27 6.10 -13.66
N CYS A 34 -42.61 5.23 -14.42
CA CYS A 34 -43.31 4.11 -15.05
C CYS A 34 -43.88 3.13 -14.00
N LYS A 35 -45.10 2.63 -14.26
CA LYS A 35 -45.81 1.66 -13.39
C LYS A 35 -44.93 0.45 -13.04
N SER A 36 -44.15 -0.03 -14.00
CA SER A 36 -43.25 -1.17 -13.81
C SER A 36 -42.16 -0.90 -12.77
N SER A 37 -41.63 0.32 -12.68
CA SER A 37 -40.67 0.70 -11.64
C SER A 37 -41.32 0.77 -10.26
N VAL A 38 -42.53 1.35 -10.16
CA VAL A 38 -43.31 1.37 -8.91
C VAL A 38 -43.56 -0.05 -8.41
N SER A 39 -44.03 -0.95 -9.29
CA SER A 39 -44.25 -2.35 -8.94
C SER A 39 -42.97 -3.08 -8.55
N LYS A 40 -41.85 -2.82 -9.23
CA LYS A 40 -40.54 -3.42 -8.88
C LYS A 40 -40.04 -2.98 -7.51
N VAL A 41 -40.14 -1.69 -7.20
CA VAL A 41 -39.73 -1.14 -5.89
C VAL A 41 -40.55 -1.77 -4.77
N PHE A 42 -41.87 -1.85 -4.94
CA PHE A 42 -42.73 -2.45 -3.93
C PHE A 42 -42.50 -3.96 -3.76
N LEU A 43 -42.32 -4.70 -4.87
CA LEU A 43 -42.02 -6.13 -4.82
C LEU A 43 -40.68 -6.41 -4.13
N TYR A 44 -39.70 -5.53 -4.36
CA TYR A 44 -38.40 -5.58 -3.72
C TYR A 44 -38.50 -5.33 -2.21
N PHE A 45 -39.23 -4.28 -1.80
CA PHE A 45 -39.52 -3.99 -0.40
C PHE A 45 -40.23 -5.16 0.28
N LYS A 46 -41.22 -5.77 -0.37
CA LYS A 46 -41.91 -6.96 0.16
C LYS A 46 -40.98 -8.16 0.37
N LYS A 47 -39.94 -8.29 -0.46
CA LYS A 47 -38.99 -9.41 -0.41
C LYS A 47 -37.86 -9.20 0.61
N TYR A 48 -37.35 -7.98 0.74
CA TYR A 48 -36.13 -7.69 1.51
C TYR A 48 -36.36 -6.77 2.72
N GLY A 49 -37.53 -6.12 2.82
CA GLY A 49 -37.84 -5.16 3.88
C GLY A 49 -37.11 -3.82 3.78
N CYS A 50 -36.28 -3.62 2.75
CA CYS A 50 -35.51 -2.40 2.57
C CYS A 50 -35.69 -1.81 1.16
N VAL A 51 -35.42 -0.50 1.07
CA VAL A 51 -35.63 0.32 -0.14
C VAL A 51 -34.30 0.63 -0.86
N GLU A 52 -33.19 0.42 -0.16
CA GLU A 52 -31.83 0.59 -0.65
C GLU A 52 -31.48 -0.44 -1.74
N ASN A 53 -30.54 -0.08 -2.61
CA ASN A 53 -30.05 -1.01 -3.62
C ASN A 53 -29.10 -2.03 -2.98
N LEU A 54 -29.61 -3.18 -2.49
CA LEU A 54 -28.75 -4.30 -2.09
C LEU A 54 -27.91 -4.85 -3.27
N SER A 55 -28.24 -4.45 -4.51
CA SER A 55 -27.63 -4.98 -5.74
C SER A 55 -26.28 -4.37 -6.13
N LEU A 56 -25.80 -3.31 -5.46
CA LEU A 56 -24.51 -2.71 -5.81
C LEU A 56 -23.31 -3.56 -5.35
N GLN A 57 -23.52 -4.57 -4.51
CA GLN A 57 -22.45 -5.42 -3.98
C GLN A 57 -22.37 -6.83 -4.59
N VAL A 58 -23.27 -7.21 -5.51
CA VAL A 58 -23.33 -8.58 -6.02
C VAL A 58 -22.38 -8.75 -7.22
N GLY A 59 -21.09 -8.66 -6.94
CA GLY A 59 -20.06 -9.24 -7.81
C GLY A 59 -19.95 -10.74 -7.58
N ARG A 60 -19.34 -11.46 -8.54
CA ARG A 60 -18.93 -12.86 -8.33
C ARG A 60 -18.09 -12.96 -7.06
N SER A 61 -18.40 -13.94 -6.21
CA SER A 61 -17.62 -14.22 -5.00
C SER A 61 -16.15 -14.37 -5.37
N ARG A 62 -15.29 -13.70 -4.58
CA ARG A 62 -13.85 -13.64 -4.85
C ARG A 62 -13.22 -14.95 -4.39
N ILE A 63 -12.14 -15.33 -5.08
CA ILE A 63 -11.38 -16.54 -4.75
C ILE A 63 -10.64 -16.36 -3.43
N PHE A 64 -10.14 -15.15 -3.16
CA PHE A 64 -9.54 -14.78 -1.88
C PHE A 64 -10.56 -14.29 -0.87
N LYS A 65 -10.53 -14.89 0.32
CA LYS A 65 -11.20 -14.42 1.53
C LYS A 65 -10.44 -13.24 2.14
N ALA A 66 -11.03 -12.63 3.17
CA ALA A 66 -10.40 -11.53 3.89
C ALA A 66 -9.06 -11.95 4.53
N ASP A 67 -8.96 -13.17 5.04
CA ASP A 67 -7.75 -13.67 5.70
C ASP A 67 -6.62 -13.93 4.68
N ASP A 68 -6.93 -14.51 3.53
CA ASP A 68 -5.98 -14.72 2.43
C ASP A 68 -5.39 -13.40 1.93
N MET A 69 -6.22 -12.34 1.88
CA MET A 69 -5.78 -11.01 1.49
C MET A 69 -4.81 -10.41 2.52
N LYS A 70 -5.02 -10.64 3.82
CA LYS A 70 -4.10 -10.21 4.87
C LYS A 70 -2.77 -10.95 4.79
N TYR A 71 -2.81 -12.25 4.52
CA TYR A 71 -1.60 -13.06 4.34
C TYR A 71 -0.78 -12.60 3.14
N LEU A 72 -1.42 -12.35 1.99
CA LEU A 72 -0.76 -11.78 0.81
C LEU A 72 -0.15 -10.41 1.13
N GLU A 73 -0.83 -9.58 1.92
CA GLU A 73 -0.29 -8.28 2.33
C GLU A 73 0.95 -8.42 3.23
N SER A 74 0.96 -9.34 4.20
CA SER A 74 2.15 -9.60 5.01
C SER A 74 3.32 -10.11 4.16
N LEU A 75 3.02 -10.95 3.17
CA LEU A 75 4.04 -11.52 2.31
C LEU A 75 4.70 -10.47 1.42
N LEU A 76 3.92 -9.54 0.87
CA LEU A 76 4.44 -8.40 0.11
C LEU A 76 5.30 -7.45 0.97
N LYS A 77 5.03 -7.35 2.28
CA LYS A 77 5.84 -6.54 3.20
C LYS A 77 7.17 -7.20 3.56
N GLU A 78 7.18 -8.52 3.74
CA GLU A 78 8.39 -9.26 4.08
C GLU A 78 9.29 -9.49 2.86
N LYS A 79 8.69 -9.82 1.71
CA LYS A 79 9.37 -10.24 0.48
C LYS A 79 9.02 -9.32 -0.68
N VAL A 80 9.53 -8.09 -0.60
CA VAL A 80 9.27 -7.03 -1.59
C VAL A 80 9.74 -7.42 -3.00
N ASP A 81 10.83 -8.18 -3.12
CA ASP A 81 11.47 -8.49 -4.40
C ASP A 81 10.95 -9.77 -5.08
N TRP A 82 9.86 -10.35 -4.60
CA TRP A 82 9.34 -11.61 -5.16
C TRP A 82 8.58 -11.41 -6.47
N TYR A 83 8.83 -12.32 -7.41
CA TYR A 83 8.10 -12.37 -8.67
C TYR A 83 6.68 -12.90 -8.48
N ILE A 84 5.78 -12.57 -9.41
CA ILE A 84 4.38 -13.00 -9.36
C ILE A 84 4.24 -14.53 -9.26
N TRP A 85 5.13 -15.30 -9.90
CA TRP A 85 5.10 -16.76 -9.81
C TRP A 85 5.53 -17.29 -8.45
N GLU A 86 6.47 -16.63 -7.76
CA GLU A 86 6.86 -17.00 -6.39
C GLU A 86 5.70 -16.70 -5.43
N LEU A 87 5.08 -15.53 -5.58
CA LEU A 87 3.86 -15.17 -4.86
C LEU A 87 2.72 -16.16 -5.13
N GLN A 88 2.58 -16.65 -6.37
CA GLN A 88 1.60 -17.67 -6.72
C GLN A 88 1.90 -18.97 -5.98
N SER A 89 3.12 -19.51 -6.10
CA SER A 89 3.49 -20.78 -5.48
C SER A 89 3.24 -20.78 -3.97
N GLU A 90 3.56 -19.69 -3.29
CA GLU A 90 3.29 -19.58 -1.85
C GLU A 90 1.79 -19.49 -1.53
N MET A 91 1.04 -18.73 -2.33
CA MET A 91 -0.42 -18.62 -2.15
C MET A 91 -1.15 -19.93 -2.48
N GLU A 92 -0.66 -20.70 -3.44
CA GLU A 92 -1.18 -22.03 -3.77
C GLU A 92 -0.92 -23.01 -2.63
N LEU A 93 0.26 -22.92 -1.99
CA LEU A 93 0.60 -23.71 -0.80
C LEU A 93 -0.30 -23.35 0.40
N TRP A 94 -0.58 -22.06 0.61
CA TRP A 94 -1.46 -21.59 1.68
C TRP A 94 -2.93 -22.03 1.50
N LEU A 95 -3.43 -22.03 0.26
CA LEU A 95 -4.83 -22.32 -0.05
C LEU A 95 -5.11 -23.77 -0.44
N ASP A 96 -4.06 -24.55 -0.69
CA ASP A 96 -4.10 -25.92 -1.25
C ASP A 96 -4.92 -25.99 -2.56
N ARG A 97 -4.78 -24.95 -3.40
CA ARG A 97 -5.54 -24.80 -4.65
C ARG A 97 -4.70 -24.08 -5.68
N HIS A 98 -4.86 -24.46 -6.95
CA HIS A 98 -4.23 -23.76 -8.06
C HIS A 98 -4.86 -22.37 -8.30
N ILE A 99 -4.02 -21.35 -8.47
CA ILE A 99 -4.39 -19.94 -8.61
C ILE A 99 -3.69 -19.36 -9.82
N SER A 100 -4.45 -18.92 -10.83
CA SER A 100 -3.84 -18.25 -11.99
C SER A 100 -3.12 -16.94 -11.62
N TYR A 101 -2.03 -16.62 -12.32
CA TYR A 101 -1.33 -15.32 -12.26
C TYR A 101 -2.26 -14.10 -12.25
N ALA A 102 -3.33 -14.13 -13.06
CA ALA A 102 -4.27 -13.02 -13.16
C ALA A 102 -5.03 -12.74 -11.85
N ILE A 103 -5.25 -13.76 -11.01
CA ILE A 103 -5.91 -13.62 -9.71
C ILE A 103 -4.97 -12.92 -8.72
N ILE A 104 -3.71 -13.37 -8.66
CA ILE A 104 -2.66 -12.74 -7.85
C ILE A 104 -2.48 -11.28 -8.26
N TRP A 105 -2.28 -11.02 -9.55
CA TRP A 105 -2.14 -9.66 -10.07
C TRP A 105 -3.32 -8.75 -9.73
N ARG A 106 -4.55 -9.25 -9.86
CA ARG A 106 -5.76 -8.49 -9.48
C ARG A 106 -5.85 -8.26 -7.98
N ALA A 107 -5.39 -9.20 -7.15
CA ALA A 107 -5.37 -9.06 -5.70
C ALA A 107 -4.36 -8.01 -5.24
N ILE A 108 -3.12 -8.08 -5.74
CA ILE A 108 -2.07 -7.08 -5.51
C ILE A 108 -2.55 -5.69 -5.91
N ASN A 109 -3.16 -5.57 -7.10
CA ASN A 109 -3.73 -4.31 -7.56
C ASN A 109 -4.89 -3.80 -6.70
N ARG A 110 -5.62 -4.65 -5.98
CA ARG A 110 -6.66 -4.20 -5.05
C ARG A 110 -6.06 -3.73 -3.73
N LEU A 111 -4.99 -4.37 -3.28
CA LEU A 111 -4.20 -3.93 -2.13
C LEU A 111 -3.50 -2.59 -2.38
N GLY A 112 -3.35 -2.19 -3.65
CA GLY A 112 -2.76 -0.90 -3.99
C GLY A 112 -1.26 -0.97 -4.24
N TYR A 113 -0.68 -2.16 -4.38
CA TYR A 113 0.73 -2.32 -4.70
C TYR A 113 0.98 -2.24 -6.19
N THR A 114 2.20 -1.82 -6.54
CA THR A 114 2.72 -1.72 -7.89
C THR A 114 4.14 -2.26 -7.91
N HIS A 115 4.48 -2.98 -8.97
CA HIS A 115 5.83 -3.45 -9.20
C HIS A 115 6.65 -2.28 -9.74
N LYS A 116 7.58 -1.78 -8.94
CA LYS A 116 8.42 -0.63 -9.25
C LYS A 116 9.86 -1.07 -9.25
N GLN A 117 10.64 -0.33 -10.02
CA GLN A 117 12.06 -0.56 -10.04
C GLN A 117 12.69 0.06 -8.80
N GLN A 118 13.40 -0.78 -8.06
CA GLN A 118 14.16 -0.42 -6.88
C GLN A 118 15.49 0.14 -7.38
N TYR A 119 15.54 1.46 -7.51
CA TYR A 119 16.66 2.13 -8.15
C TYR A 119 17.55 2.85 -7.15
N ARG A 120 18.85 2.63 -7.34
CA ARG A 120 19.90 3.65 -7.39
C ARG A 120 20.33 4.35 -6.12
N LEU A 121 19.64 4.29 -4.98
CA LEU A 121 20.09 5.04 -3.80
C LEU A 121 21.44 4.57 -3.27
N GLU A 122 21.66 3.25 -3.12
CA GLU A 122 22.98 2.71 -2.73
C GLU A 122 24.07 3.11 -3.73
N PHE A 123 23.77 2.98 -5.03
CA PHE A 123 24.68 3.40 -6.10
C PHE A 123 24.96 4.91 -6.04
N ILE A 124 23.95 5.75 -5.83
CA ILE A 124 24.09 7.21 -5.74
C ILE A 124 24.88 7.61 -4.49
N VAL A 125 24.61 6.98 -3.34
CA VAL A 125 25.33 7.22 -2.09
C VAL A 125 26.80 6.82 -2.24
N HIS A 126 27.07 5.64 -2.81
CA HIS A 126 28.42 5.19 -3.10
C HIS A 126 29.12 6.13 -4.09
N MET A 127 28.45 6.51 -5.18
CA MET A 127 29.00 7.42 -6.20
C MET A 127 29.19 8.85 -5.70
N SER A 128 28.45 9.30 -4.67
CA SER A 128 28.58 10.64 -4.10
C SER A 128 29.92 10.92 -3.42
N GLN A 129 30.69 9.86 -3.13
CA GLN A 129 32.02 9.94 -2.53
C GLN A 129 33.08 10.42 -3.53
N TYR A 130 32.81 10.31 -4.83
CA TYR A 130 33.75 10.67 -5.89
C TYR A 130 33.44 12.05 -6.46
N SER A 131 34.49 12.83 -6.74
CA SER A 131 34.37 14.09 -7.47
C SER A 131 34.22 13.84 -8.98
N ALA A 132 33.58 14.78 -9.70
CA ALA A 132 33.30 14.62 -11.13
C ALA A 132 34.55 14.34 -11.99
N THR A 133 35.73 14.83 -11.58
CA THR A 133 37.01 14.62 -12.28
C THR A 133 37.60 13.22 -12.09
N GLN A 134 37.11 12.47 -11.10
CA GLN A 134 37.54 11.10 -10.81
C GLN A 134 36.64 10.05 -11.49
N LEU A 135 35.52 10.48 -12.07
CA LEU A 135 34.56 9.59 -12.72
C LEU A 135 34.88 9.47 -14.22
N VAL A 136 35.20 8.25 -14.65
CA VAL A 136 35.36 7.89 -16.07
C VAL A 136 34.23 6.92 -16.42
N PHE A 137 33.38 7.32 -17.36
CA PHE A 137 32.28 6.49 -17.85
C PHE A 137 32.69 5.82 -19.16
N SER A 138 32.70 4.50 -19.17
CA SER A 138 32.87 3.69 -20.37
C SER A 138 31.60 2.86 -20.59
N ASP A 139 30.95 2.99 -21.74
CA ASP A 139 29.67 2.33 -22.04
C ASP A 139 29.88 1.03 -22.82
N GLU A 140 30.39 0.01 -22.16
CA GLU A 140 30.41 -1.33 -22.75
C GLU A 140 29.05 -1.99 -22.52
N ALA A 141 28.24 -2.09 -23.58
CA ALA A 141 26.94 -2.76 -23.55
C ALA A 141 27.14 -4.30 -23.50
N ALA A 142 27.51 -4.83 -22.34
CA ALA A 142 27.61 -6.26 -22.12
C ALA A 142 26.21 -6.87 -21.90
N TYR A 143 25.80 -7.75 -22.83
CA TYR A 143 24.61 -8.59 -22.67
C TYR A 143 24.92 -9.73 -21.70
N ASP A 144 24.51 -9.57 -20.43
CA ASP A 144 24.63 -10.64 -19.43
C ASP A 144 23.28 -11.38 -19.26
N ARG A 145 23.29 -12.70 -19.49
CA ARG A 145 22.12 -13.58 -19.26
C ARG A 145 21.85 -13.86 -17.77
N ARG A 146 22.71 -13.39 -16.86
CA ARG A 146 22.68 -13.75 -15.44
C ARG A 146 22.77 -12.53 -14.53
N THR A 147 21.93 -11.52 -14.72
CA THR A 147 21.75 -10.47 -13.71
C THR A 147 21.24 -11.11 -12.40
N LEU A 148 22.15 -11.38 -11.47
CA LEU A 148 21.88 -12.07 -10.19
C LEU A 148 21.12 -11.18 -9.20
N SER A 149 21.09 -9.87 -9.42
CA SER A 149 20.40 -8.91 -8.57
C SER A 149 18.99 -8.61 -9.08
N ARG A 150 18.03 -8.63 -8.14
CA ARG A 150 16.65 -8.22 -8.42
C ARG A 150 16.59 -6.70 -8.35
N CYS A 151 16.22 -6.04 -9.45
CA CYS A 151 16.14 -4.58 -9.51
C CYS A 151 14.71 -4.06 -9.32
N TYR A 152 13.74 -4.90 -9.01
CA TYR A 152 12.34 -4.53 -8.89
C TYR A 152 11.73 -5.11 -7.61
N GLY A 153 10.80 -4.35 -7.05
CA GLY A 153 10.08 -4.71 -5.85
C GLY A 153 8.66 -4.16 -5.84
N TRP A 154 7.84 -4.71 -4.96
CA TRP A 154 6.46 -4.28 -4.74
C TRP A 154 6.37 -3.13 -3.74
N ASP A 155 5.80 -2.00 -4.17
CA ASP A 155 5.56 -0.86 -3.30
C ASP A 155 4.17 -0.25 -3.54
N PHE A 156 3.63 0.39 -2.51
CA PHE A 156 2.31 1.00 -2.53
C PHE A 156 2.22 2.10 -3.60
N ARG A 157 1.07 2.22 -4.26
CA ARG A 157 0.81 3.25 -5.27
C ARG A 157 0.95 4.64 -4.67
N GLY A 158 1.61 5.53 -5.41
CA GLY A 158 1.83 6.92 -4.97
C GLY A 158 3.07 7.14 -4.08
N LYS A 159 3.69 6.09 -3.53
CA LYS A 159 5.03 6.22 -2.92
C LYS A 159 6.11 6.15 -3.99
N GLN A 160 7.07 7.08 -4.01
CA GLN A 160 8.29 6.87 -4.79
C GLN A 160 9.06 5.74 -4.09
N GLY A 161 9.55 4.76 -4.86
CA GLY A 161 10.06 3.47 -4.38
C GLY A 161 10.84 3.61 -3.08
N ALA A 162 10.15 3.38 -1.97
CA ALA A 162 10.71 3.61 -0.65
C ALA A 162 11.44 2.33 -0.26
N LEU A 163 12.77 2.44 -0.16
CA LEU A 163 13.58 1.37 0.38
C LEU A 163 13.08 0.99 1.77
N CYS A 164 13.01 -0.32 1.99
CA CYS A 164 13.03 -0.90 3.33
C CYS A 164 14.30 -0.41 4.04
N LEU A 165 14.16 0.18 5.24
CA LEU A 165 15.27 0.61 6.09
C LEU A 165 16.34 -0.49 6.30
N ASN A 166 15.94 -1.76 6.14
CA ASN A 166 16.80 -2.92 6.33
C ASN A 166 17.88 -3.07 5.25
N SER A 167 17.67 -2.56 4.03
CA SER A 167 18.70 -2.57 2.98
C SER A 167 19.87 -1.63 3.35
N LEU A 168 19.56 -0.46 3.88
CA LEU A 168 20.56 0.50 4.40
C LEU A 168 21.32 -0.03 5.62
N LEU A 169 20.63 -0.72 6.54
CA LEU A 169 21.26 -1.33 7.72
C LEU A 169 22.16 -2.53 7.35
N ALA A 170 21.80 -3.34 6.35
CA ALA A 170 22.62 -4.45 5.91
C ALA A 170 23.97 -4.00 5.33
N TYR A 171 24.01 -2.86 4.62
CA TYR A 171 25.24 -2.28 4.08
C TYR A 171 26.18 -1.77 5.19
N ALA A 172 25.63 -1.10 6.22
CA ALA A 172 26.42 -0.57 7.33
C ALA A 172 27.09 -1.67 8.19
N ILE A 173 26.62 -2.91 8.13
CA ILE A 173 27.19 -4.06 8.86
C ILE A 173 28.29 -4.75 8.05
N GLN A 174 28.31 -4.60 6.72
CA GLN A 174 29.25 -5.33 5.85
C GLN A 174 30.60 -4.61 5.67
N GLU A 175 30.68 -3.31 5.91
CA GLU A 175 31.93 -2.56 5.91
C GLU A 175 32.53 -2.44 7.31
N GLY A 176 33.08 -3.56 7.81
CA GLY A 176 34.20 -3.48 8.74
C GLY A 176 35.42 -2.93 7.97
N PRO A 177 36.24 -2.05 8.57
CA PRO A 177 37.36 -1.41 7.87
C PRO A 177 38.32 -2.49 7.37
N MET A 178 38.40 -2.63 6.04
CA MET A 178 39.37 -3.50 5.39
C MET A 178 40.73 -2.79 5.36
N ASN A 179 41.34 -2.61 6.52
CA ASN A 179 42.71 -2.13 6.66
C ASN A 179 43.32 -2.74 7.93
N GLU A 180 43.70 -4.02 7.87
CA GLU A 180 44.77 -4.55 8.70
C GLU A 180 45.68 -5.44 7.86
N ASP A 181 46.89 -4.93 7.61
CA ASP A 181 48.01 -5.69 7.09
C ASP A 181 48.26 -6.91 7.99
N PRO A 182 48.39 -8.14 7.45
CA PRO A 182 48.58 -9.35 8.27
C PRO A 182 50.01 -9.48 8.85
N ASN A 183 50.78 -8.40 8.94
CA ASN A 183 52.20 -8.43 9.26
C ASN A 183 52.63 -7.31 10.22
N SER A 184 52.10 -7.32 11.45
CA SER A 184 52.76 -6.64 12.57
C SER A 184 52.47 -7.32 13.91
N PHE A 185 53.14 -8.45 14.14
CA PHE A 185 53.29 -9.00 15.47
C PHE A 185 54.44 -8.26 16.17
N SER A 186 54.17 -7.20 16.96
CA SER A 186 55.07 -6.82 18.07
C SER A 186 54.47 -5.77 19.01
N THR A 187 54.33 -6.17 20.28
CA THR A 187 54.62 -5.38 21.49
C THR A 187 53.65 -4.27 21.92
N MET A 188 52.85 -4.60 22.95
CA MET A 188 52.22 -3.64 23.89
C MET A 188 53.29 -2.78 24.59
N PRO A 189 52.96 -1.52 24.93
CA PRO A 189 53.07 -1.19 26.35
C PRO A 189 51.91 -0.33 26.91
N LEU A 190 51.82 -0.43 28.24
CA LEU A 190 50.94 0.22 29.21
C LEU A 190 51.14 1.75 29.30
N GLY A 191 50.05 2.48 29.61
CA GLY A 191 50.02 3.85 30.17
C GLY A 191 50.24 4.96 29.14
N SER A 192 49.68 6.17 29.23
CA SER A 192 48.98 6.89 30.29
C SER A 192 48.36 8.16 29.67
N GLU A 193 47.21 8.59 30.20
CA GLU A 193 46.70 9.97 30.29
C GLU A 193 46.62 10.88 29.05
N SER A 194 45.40 11.31 28.73
CA SER A 194 45.13 12.62 28.12
C SER A 194 43.80 13.19 28.62
N PRO A 195 43.76 14.41 29.19
CA PRO A 195 42.54 15.17 29.42
C PRO A 195 42.19 16.08 28.22
N PRO A 196 41.00 16.73 28.21
CA PRO A 196 40.21 17.00 27.00
C PRO A 196 40.30 18.46 26.54
N VAL A 197 40.11 18.74 25.23
CA VAL A 197 39.84 20.11 24.75
C VAL A 197 38.83 20.17 23.58
N ALA A 198 37.69 20.78 23.92
CA ALA A 198 36.80 21.66 23.16
C ALA A 198 36.01 21.15 21.94
N LEU A 199 34.72 20.86 22.19
CA LEU A 199 33.63 21.23 21.30
C LEU A 199 33.68 22.75 21.06
N LYS A 200 33.66 23.16 19.78
CA LYS A 200 33.22 24.49 19.40
C LYS A 200 31.87 24.39 18.69
N ASP A 201 30.90 25.00 19.33
CA ASP A 201 29.59 25.30 18.81
C ASP A 201 29.66 26.03 17.46
N LYS A 202 28.89 25.52 16.49
CA LYS A 202 28.25 26.38 15.49
C LYS A 202 26.76 26.07 15.48
N VAL A 203 26.07 26.87 16.27
CA VAL A 203 24.65 27.19 16.14
C VAL A 203 24.40 27.75 14.73
N VAL A 204 23.54 27.08 13.96
CA VAL A 204 22.65 27.77 13.02
C VAL A 204 21.23 27.35 13.36
N THR A 205 20.52 28.36 13.81
CA THR A 205 19.12 28.38 14.24
C THR A 205 18.14 28.14 13.10
N GLY A 206 17.04 27.45 13.44
CA GLY A 206 15.71 27.88 13.05
C GLY A 206 14.98 26.97 12.06
N PHE A 207 14.16 26.05 12.58
CA PHE A 207 12.83 25.81 12.02
C PHE A 207 11.89 25.36 13.14
N ALA A 208 11.00 26.28 13.53
CA ALA A 208 9.93 26.04 14.49
C ALA A 208 8.82 25.21 13.83
N VAL A 209 8.40 24.13 14.48
CA VAL A 209 7.13 23.46 14.18
C VAL A 209 6.30 23.47 15.46
N GLY A 210 5.31 24.36 15.48
CA GLY A 210 4.31 24.42 16.53
C GLY A 210 3.42 23.17 16.49
N ILE A 211 3.39 22.44 17.60
CA ILE A 211 2.44 21.36 17.83
C ILE A 211 1.24 21.97 18.53
N GLY A 212 0.15 22.16 17.78
CA GLY A 212 -1.16 22.48 18.35
C GLY A 212 -1.78 21.22 18.95
N THR A 213 -1.90 21.17 20.28
CA THR A 213 -2.68 20.16 20.99
C THR A 213 -4.12 20.64 21.15
N CYS A 214 -5.05 20.06 20.39
CA CYS A 214 -6.49 20.16 20.67
C CYS A 214 -6.82 19.22 21.83
N ALA A 215 -7.07 19.77 23.01
CA ALA A 215 -7.65 19.05 24.14
C ALA A 215 -9.18 19.10 24.06
N GLU A 216 -9.80 17.92 24.01
CA GLU A 216 -11.23 17.72 24.13
C GLU A 216 -11.75 18.02 25.54
N LYS A 217 -12.93 18.64 25.57
CA LYS A 217 -13.77 18.90 26.73
C LYS A 217 -14.30 17.59 27.31
N SER A 218 -14.20 17.42 28.63
CA SER A 218 -15.18 16.66 29.41
C SER A 218 -15.74 17.58 30.50
N GLY A 219 -17.00 17.94 30.34
CA GLY A 219 -17.82 18.53 31.38
C GLY A 219 -18.55 17.42 32.12
N ALA A 220 -18.51 17.45 33.45
CA ALA A 220 -19.46 16.77 34.31
C ALA A 220 -19.89 17.76 35.39
N ALA A 221 -21.12 18.24 35.25
CA ALA A 221 -21.90 18.89 36.28
C ALA A 221 -22.88 17.85 36.82
N GLY A 222 -23.05 17.83 38.15
CA GLY A 222 -23.94 16.94 38.88
C GLY A 222 -23.46 16.78 40.31
#